data_AF-A0A8H6CSN1-F1
#
_entry.id   AF-A0A8H6CSN1-F1
#
_cell.length_a   1.000
_cell.length_b   1.000
_cell.length_c   1.000
_cell.angle_alpha   90.00
_cell.angle_beta   90.00
_cell.angle_gamma   90.00
#
_symmetry.space_group_name_H-M   'P 1'
#
loop_
_entity.id
_entity.type
_entity.pdbx_description
1 polymer ?
#
loop_
_entity_poly.entity_id
_entity_poly.type
_entity_poly.pdbx_seq_one_letter_code
_entity_poly.pdbx_strand_id
1 'polypeptide(L)'
;MTQKASLSITDNRTRKTYEIPISHNAIHAPHFKQITAPDADTGLLISDPGLRNTAVVESEVAYLNGSTGTLHYRSYSVGELYHKDLQYEDVLHLLTWGYLPSQTQKAQLRTELAAALSTPADTIFSVIHAFP
;
A
#
# COMPACT_ATOMS: atom_id res chain seq x y z
N MET A 1 10.42 29.25 -6.06
CA MET A 1 8.96 29.12 -5.88
C MET A 1 8.49 27.94 -6.71
N THR A 2 8.37 26.76 -6.13
CA THR A 2 7.98 25.54 -6.86
C THR A 2 6.50 25.66 -7.20
N GLN A 3 6.17 25.78 -8.49
CA GLN A 3 4.79 25.82 -8.95
C GLN A 3 4.11 24.51 -8.50
N LYS A 4 3.05 24.62 -7.70
CA LYS A 4 2.29 23.44 -7.25
C LYS A 4 1.69 22.79 -8.50
N ALA A 5 1.96 21.51 -8.73
CA ALA A 5 1.39 20.77 -9.84
C ALA A 5 -0.14 20.67 -9.67
N SER A 6 -0.89 21.01 -10.70
CA SER A 6 -2.36 20.91 -10.72
C SER A 6 -2.87 20.41 -12.07
N LEU A 7 -4.12 19.91 -12.06
CA LEU A 7 -4.89 19.51 -13.21
C LEU A 7 -6.07 20.49 -13.40
N SER A 8 -6.15 21.11 -14.57
CA SER A 8 -7.28 21.94 -14.99
C SER A 8 -8.36 21.07 -15.65
N ILE A 9 -9.59 21.08 -15.12
CA ILE A 9 -10.73 20.32 -15.64
C ILE A 9 -11.83 21.30 -16.06
N THR A 10 -12.35 21.17 -17.27
CA THR A 10 -13.52 21.94 -17.72
C THR A 10 -14.72 21.01 -17.89
N ASP A 11 -15.79 21.25 -17.14
CA ASP A 11 -17.06 20.53 -17.30
C ASP A 11 -17.86 21.16 -18.44
N ASN A 12 -17.94 20.47 -19.59
CA ASN A 12 -18.64 20.97 -20.77
C ASN A 12 -20.15 21.16 -20.58
N ARG A 13 -20.76 20.51 -19.59
CA ARG A 13 -22.19 20.64 -19.28
C ARG A 13 -22.49 21.99 -18.64
N THR A 14 -21.58 22.48 -17.81
CA THR A 14 -21.74 23.72 -17.02
C THR A 14 -20.82 24.86 -17.47
N ARG A 15 -19.85 24.58 -18.35
CA ARG A 15 -18.76 25.47 -18.80
C ARG A 15 -17.88 26.00 -17.66
N LYS A 16 -17.93 25.39 -16.47
CA LYS A 16 -17.08 25.73 -15.34
C LYS A 16 -15.73 25.03 -15.44
N THR A 17 -14.67 25.74 -15.09
CA THR A 17 -13.31 25.21 -14.98
C THR A 17 -12.92 25.09 -13.52
N TYR A 18 -12.23 23.99 -13.19
CA TYR A 18 -11.80 23.62 -11.85
C TYR A 18 -10.30 23.31 -11.87
N GLU A 19 -9.59 23.70 -10.83
CA GLU A 19 -8.19 23.34 -10.60
C GLU A 19 -8.11 22.31 -9.49
N ILE A 20 -7.47 21.18 -9.76
CA ILE A 20 -7.31 20.10 -8.78
C ILE A 20 -5.82 19.87 -8.52
N PRO A 21 -5.34 19.93 -7.27
CA PRO A 21 -3.93 19.69 -6.98
C PRO A 21 -3.54 18.24 -7.25
N ILE A 22 -2.33 18.04 -7.77
CA ILE A 22 -1.70 16.74 -7.98
C ILE A 22 -0.69 16.50 -6.85
N SER A 23 -0.75 15.33 -6.24
CA SER A 23 0.19 14.87 -5.19
C SER A 23 0.58 13.42 -5.45
N HIS A 24 1.87 13.08 -5.36
CA HIS A 24 2.37 11.72 -5.60
C HIS A 24 1.89 11.12 -6.94
N ASN A 25 1.83 11.96 -7.98
CA ASN A 25 1.30 11.62 -9.30
C ASN A 25 -0.14 11.05 -9.29
N ALA A 26 -0.93 11.43 -8.26
CA ALA A 26 -2.31 11.04 -8.07
C ALA A 26 -3.16 12.27 -7.70
N ILE A 27 -4.48 12.11 -7.81
CA ILE A 27 -5.46 13.13 -7.43
C ILE A 27 -6.37 12.56 -6.36
N HIS A 28 -6.63 13.35 -5.33
CA HIS A 28 -7.54 12.97 -4.26
C HIS A 28 -9.00 12.98 -4.76
N ALA A 29 -9.64 11.80 -4.80
CA ALA A 29 -10.99 11.62 -5.35
C ALA A 29 -12.07 12.59 -4.79
N PRO A 30 -12.06 12.96 -3.50
CA PRO A 30 -12.99 13.96 -2.96
C PRO A 30 -12.98 15.32 -3.66
N HIS A 31 -11.90 15.72 -4.34
CA HIS A 31 -11.86 16.95 -5.11
C HIS A 31 -12.85 16.96 -6.27
N PHE A 32 -13.34 15.80 -6.73
CA PHE A 32 -14.36 15.73 -7.77
C PHE A 32 -15.77 16.02 -7.25
N LYS A 33 -16.00 16.03 -5.92
CA LYS A 33 -17.30 16.35 -5.33
C LYS A 33 -17.76 17.78 -5.59
N GLN A 34 -16.85 18.70 -5.90
CA GLN A 34 -17.18 20.08 -6.25
C GLN A 34 -17.74 20.23 -7.69
N ILE A 35 -17.58 19.19 -8.52
CA ILE A 35 -18.03 19.17 -9.90
C ILE A 35 -19.41 18.52 -9.91
N THR A 36 -20.46 19.30 -10.11
CA THR A 36 -21.85 18.83 -10.03
C THR A 36 -22.56 19.08 -11.36
N ALA A 37 -23.27 18.06 -11.85
CA ALA A 37 -24.11 18.21 -13.04
C ALA A 37 -25.34 19.08 -12.72
N PRO A 38 -25.95 19.75 -13.71
CA PRO A 38 -27.15 20.58 -13.48
C PRO A 38 -28.29 19.85 -12.75
N ASP A 39 -28.48 18.56 -13.03
CA ASP A 39 -29.59 17.74 -12.51
C ASP A 39 -29.15 16.73 -11.43
N ALA A 40 -27.96 16.90 -10.86
CA ALA A 40 -27.42 15.98 -9.85
C ALA A 40 -27.34 16.64 -8.48
N ASP A 41 -27.82 15.94 -7.46
CA ASP A 41 -27.70 16.38 -6.06
C ASP A 41 -26.33 16.05 -5.45
N THR A 42 -25.56 15.18 -6.12
CA THR A 42 -24.24 14.73 -5.66
C THR A 42 -23.15 15.11 -6.65
N GLY A 43 -21.97 15.43 -6.12
CA GLY A 43 -20.80 15.71 -6.95
C GLY A 43 -20.29 14.49 -7.75
N LEU A 44 -19.40 14.75 -8.71
CA LEU A 44 -18.89 13.76 -9.65
C LEU A 44 -18.18 12.62 -8.91
N LEU A 45 -18.53 11.39 -9.27
CA LEU A 45 -17.94 10.18 -8.75
C LEU A 45 -16.93 9.61 -9.74
N ILE A 46 -15.88 8.97 -9.22
CA ILE A 46 -14.89 8.23 -10.02
C ILE A 46 -15.33 6.77 -10.07
N SER A 47 -15.45 6.23 -11.29
CA SER A 47 -15.77 4.82 -11.51
C SER A 47 -14.56 4.12 -12.13
N ASP A 48 -13.90 3.27 -11.35
CA ASP A 48 -12.77 2.43 -11.77
C ASP A 48 -12.96 0.99 -11.28
N PRO A 49 -13.73 0.17 -12.02
CA PRO A 49 -13.98 -1.22 -11.64
C PRO A 49 -12.68 -2.01 -11.53
N GLY A 50 -12.41 -2.56 -10.35
CA GLY A 50 -11.18 -3.30 -10.07
C GLY A 50 -9.97 -2.42 -9.73
N LEU A 51 -10.15 -1.10 -9.55
CA LEU A 51 -9.13 -0.18 -9.00
C LEU A 51 -7.82 -0.15 -9.81
N ARG A 52 -7.89 -0.37 -11.12
CA ARG A 52 -6.70 -0.54 -11.97
C ARG A 52 -5.91 0.75 -12.11
N ASN A 53 -6.55 1.90 -11.93
CA ASN A 53 -5.97 3.23 -12.00
C ASN A 53 -6.33 4.09 -10.77
N THR A 54 -6.62 3.44 -9.63
CA THR A 54 -6.99 4.12 -8.39
C THR A 54 -6.02 3.77 -7.27
N ALA A 55 -5.25 4.76 -6.81
CA ALA A 55 -4.46 4.63 -5.60
C ALA A 55 -5.39 4.74 -4.37
N VAL A 56 -5.44 3.68 -3.56
CA VAL A 56 -6.33 3.59 -2.37
C VAL A 56 -5.64 4.07 -1.11
N VAL A 57 -4.37 3.71 -0.94
CA VAL A 57 -3.60 3.98 0.28
C VAL A 57 -2.16 4.28 -0.09
N GLU A 58 -1.56 5.22 0.63
CA GLU A 58 -0.13 5.45 0.59
C GLU A 58 0.58 4.45 1.49
N SER A 59 1.62 3.79 0.97
CA SER A 59 2.37 2.77 1.71
C SER A 59 3.86 2.91 1.43
N GLU A 60 4.64 2.83 2.51
CA GLU A 60 6.10 2.81 2.45
C GLU A 60 6.67 1.39 2.59
N VAL A 61 5.82 0.36 2.52
CA VAL A 61 6.21 -1.03 2.83
C VAL A 61 6.93 -1.69 1.66
N ALA A 62 6.37 -1.60 0.45
CA ALA A 62 6.94 -2.23 -0.73
C ALA A 62 6.66 -1.41 -1.99
N TYR A 63 7.59 -1.46 -2.95
CA TYR A 63 7.43 -0.88 -4.27
C TYR A 63 7.65 -1.96 -5.34
N LEU A 64 6.70 -2.06 -6.27
CA LEU A 64 6.74 -3.00 -7.37
C LEU A 64 6.64 -2.23 -8.70
N ASN A 65 7.56 -2.52 -9.61
CA ASN A 65 7.45 -2.12 -11.01
C ASN A 65 7.55 -3.36 -11.90
N GLY A 66 6.40 -3.79 -12.42
CA GLY A 66 6.31 -4.97 -13.27
C GLY A 66 6.99 -4.84 -14.63
N SER A 67 7.18 -3.63 -15.16
CA SER A 67 7.82 -3.45 -16.47
C SER A 67 9.34 -3.63 -16.41
N THR A 68 9.95 -3.23 -15.29
CA THR A 68 11.39 -3.40 -15.04
C THR A 68 11.72 -4.64 -14.22
N GLY A 69 10.71 -5.38 -13.74
CA GLY A 69 10.90 -6.52 -12.83
C GLY A 69 11.45 -6.11 -11.46
N THR A 70 11.23 -4.86 -11.05
CA THR A 70 11.82 -4.29 -9.85
C THR A 70 10.90 -4.49 -8.65
N LEU A 71 11.44 -5.03 -7.55
CA LEU A 71 10.75 -5.22 -6.28
C LEU A 71 11.63 -4.70 -5.14
N HIS A 72 11.08 -3.78 -4.35
CA HIS A 72 11.71 -3.25 -3.15
C HIS A 72 10.85 -3.54 -1.92
N TYR A 73 11.52 -3.85 -0.81
CA TYR A 73 10.97 -3.83 0.53
C TYR A 73 11.60 -2.66 1.29
N ARG A 74 10.76 -1.73 1.73
CA ARG A 74 11.20 -0.43 2.24
C ARG A 74 12.18 0.20 1.22
N SER A 75 13.33 0.64 1.70
CA SER A 75 14.39 1.25 0.89
C SER A 75 15.37 0.26 0.26
N TYR A 76 15.11 -1.05 0.33
CA TYR A 76 16.02 -2.09 -0.18
C TYR A 76 15.39 -2.84 -1.34
N SER A 77 16.14 -3.02 -2.44
CA SER A 77 15.75 -3.99 -3.46
C SER A 77 15.83 -5.40 -2.91
N VAL A 78 14.95 -6.29 -3.39
CA VAL A 78 14.99 -7.72 -2.98
C VAL A 78 16.33 -8.37 -3.35
N GLY A 79 16.95 -7.96 -4.45
CA GLY A 79 18.29 -8.39 -4.81
C GLY A 79 19.33 -8.01 -3.74
N GLU A 80 19.32 -6.78 -3.23
CA GLU A 80 20.23 -6.37 -2.16
C GLU A 80 20.02 -7.14 -0.86
N LEU A 81 18.75 -7.41 -0.50
CA LEU A 81 18.43 -8.20 0.69
C LEU A 81 18.95 -9.64 0.57
N TYR A 82 18.83 -10.24 -0.62
CA TYR A 82 19.32 -11.58 -0.89
C TYR A 82 20.85 -11.70 -0.75
N HIS A 83 21.61 -10.73 -1.27
CA HIS A 83 23.08 -10.74 -1.20
C HIS A 83 23.64 -10.43 0.19
N LYS A 84 22.81 -9.96 1.12
CA LYS A 84 23.20 -9.64 2.51
C LYS A 84 23.08 -10.82 3.47
N ASP A 85 22.76 -12.03 2.97
CA ASP A 85 22.54 -13.24 3.77
C ASP A 85 21.54 -13.04 4.93
N LEU A 86 20.53 -12.21 4.68
CA LEU A 86 19.47 -11.92 5.65
C LEU A 86 18.53 -13.13 5.80
N GLN A 87 18.08 -13.37 7.02
CA GLN A 87 17.11 -14.41 7.35
C GLN A 87 15.69 -13.85 7.34
N TYR A 88 14.71 -14.75 7.45
CA TYR A 88 13.30 -14.39 7.46
C TYR A 88 12.97 -13.34 8.53
N GLU A 89 13.50 -13.50 9.74
CA GLU A 89 13.26 -12.58 10.85
C GLU A 89 13.84 -11.17 10.59
N ASP A 90 14.91 -11.06 9.82
CA ASP A 90 15.49 -9.76 9.43
C ASP A 90 14.56 -9.01 8.49
N VAL A 91 14.02 -9.72 7.48
CA VAL A 91 13.09 -9.15 6.49
C VAL A 91 11.74 -8.85 7.14
N LEU A 92 11.22 -9.74 7.98
CA LEU A 92 10.01 -9.50 8.75
C LEU A 92 10.15 -8.25 9.61
N HIS A 93 11.29 -8.11 10.31
CA HIS A 93 11.53 -6.94 11.11
C HIS A 93 11.60 -5.65 10.27
N LEU A 94 12.29 -5.70 9.12
CA LEU A 94 12.33 -4.59 8.17
C LEU A 94 10.93 -4.17 7.69
N LEU A 95 10.07 -5.13 7.36
CA LEU A 95 8.71 -4.84 6.88
C LEU A 95 7.85 -4.23 7.99
N THR A 96 7.93 -4.77 9.20
CA THR A 96 7.11 -4.32 10.35
C THR A 96 7.59 -2.98 10.91
N TRP A 97 8.89 -2.81 11.14
CA TRP A 97 9.43 -1.62 11.83
C TRP A 97 10.14 -0.62 10.91
N GLY A 98 10.36 -0.96 9.63
CA GLY A 98 10.94 -0.05 8.64
C GLY A 98 12.48 -0.02 8.60
N TYR A 99 13.17 -0.80 9.45
CA TYR A 99 14.63 -0.88 9.49
C TYR A 99 15.12 -2.29 9.80
N LEU A 100 16.35 -2.61 9.37
CA LEU A 100 16.99 -3.90 9.65
C LEU A 100 17.32 -4.03 11.15
N PRO A 101 17.08 -5.19 11.77
CA PRO A 101 17.29 -5.37 13.20
C PRO A 101 18.77 -5.42 13.56
N SER A 102 19.09 -5.04 14.79
CA SER A 102 20.33 -5.47 15.45
C SER A 102 20.28 -6.95 15.82
N GLN A 103 21.43 -7.56 16.13
CA GLN A 103 21.49 -8.97 16.55
C GLN A 103 20.58 -9.27 17.76
N THR A 104 20.53 -8.36 18.73
CA THR A 104 19.65 -8.49 19.91
C THR A 104 18.18 -8.44 19.54
N GLN A 105 17.78 -7.48 18.69
CA GLN A 105 16.39 -7.36 18.23
C GLN A 105 15.95 -8.59 17.45
N LYS A 106 16.83 -9.11 16.57
CA LYS A 106 16.59 -10.34 15.83
C LYS A 106 16.39 -11.53 16.76
N ALA A 107 17.26 -11.71 17.75
CA ALA A 107 17.18 -12.82 18.70
C ALA A 107 15.90 -12.74 19.56
N GLN A 108 15.53 -11.53 19.97
CA GLN A 108 14.29 -11.29 20.70
C GLN A 108 13.08 -11.63 19.84
N LEU A 109 12.98 -11.08 18.63
CA LEU A 109 11.89 -11.37 17.69
C LEU A 109 11.75 -12.87 17.45
N ARG A 110 12.86 -13.57 17.23
CA ARG A 110 12.86 -15.03 17.04
C ARG A 110 12.29 -15.77 18.26
N THR A 111 12.65 -15.33 19.46
CA THR A 111 12.14 -15.92 20.71
C THR A 111 10.64 -15.67 20.88
N GLU A 112 10.19 -14.44 20.60
CA GLU A 112 8.78 -14.06 20.66
C GLU A 112 7.94 -14.84 19.64
N LEU A 113 8.41 -14.97 18.40
CA LEU A 113 7.76 -15.80 17.37
C LEU A 113 7.66 -17.26 17.80
N ALA A 114 8.74 -17.83 18.34
CA ALA A 114 8.73 -19.22 18.81
C ALA A 114 7.75 -19.42 19.97
N ALA A 115 7.68 -18.48 20.91
CA ALA A 115 6.73 -18.52 22.02
C ALA A 115 5.27 -18.39 21.56
N ALA A 116 5.02 -17.57 20.54
CA ALA A 116 3.70 -17.39 19.95
C ALA A 116 3.21 -18.64 19.19
N LEU A 117 4.12 -19.48 18.69
CA LEU A 117 3.84 -20.73 17.99
C LEU A 117 3.51 -21.90 18.94
N SER A 118 2.95 -21.62 20.13
CA SER A 118 2.46 -22.65 21.06
C SER A 118 1.50 -23.63 20.37
N THR A 119 1.47 -24.88 20.84
CA THR A 119 0.60 -25.92 20.30
C THR A 119 -0.84 -25.41 20.25
N PRO A 120 -1.47 -25.39 19.06
CA PRO A 120 -2.87 -24.98 18.93
C PRO A 120 -3.77 -25.83 19.81
N ALA A 121 -4.88 -25.27 20.29
CA ALA A 121 -5.88 -26.03 21.04
C ALA A 121 -6.37 -27.23 20.21
N ASP A 122 -6.74 -28.33 20.87
CA ASP A 122 -7.23 -29.57 20.24
C ASP A 122 -8.40 -29.35 19.27
N THR A 123 -9.18 -28.28 19.50
CA THR A 123 -10.24 -27.82 18.61
C THR A 123 -9.74 -27.50 17.19
N ILE A 124 -8.54 -26.91 17.05
CA ILE A 124 -7.95 -26.58 15.75
C ILE A 124 -7.60 -27.86 15.00
N PHE A 125 -7.02 -28.85 15.67
CA PHE A 125 -6.77 -30.16 15.06
C PHE A 125 -8.06 -30.85 14.65
N SER A 126 -9.11 -30.77 15.47
CA SER A 126 -10.42 -31.35 15.16
C SER A 126 -11.03 -30.75 13.88
N VAL A 127 -10.89 -29.43 13.68
CA VAL A 127 -11.31 -28.74 12.45
C VAL A 127 -10.48 -29.21 11.25
N ILE A 128 -9.16 -29.32 11.40
CA ILE A 128 -8.27 -29.77 10.31
C ILE A 128 -8.65 -31.18 9.83
N HIS A 129 -8.92 -32.11 10.76
CA HIS A 129 -9.31 -33.48 10.42
C HIS A 129 -10.76 -33.61 9.90
N ALA A 130 -11.58 -32.57 10.04
CA ALA A 130 -12.93 -32.53 9.49
C ALA A 130 -12.96 -32.09 8.02
N PHE A 131 -11.85 -31.61 7.46
CA PHE A 131 -11.77 -31.36 6.02
C PHE A 131 -11.77 -32.69 5.24
N PRO A 132 -12.53 -32.75 4.13
CA PRO A 132 -12.67 -33.97 3.32
C PRO A 132 -11.38 -34.39 2.61
#